data_AF-A0A3R7JA53-F1
#
_entry.id   AF-A0A3R7JA53-F1
#
_cell.length_a   1.000
_cell.length_b   1.000
_cell.length_c   1.000
_cell.angle_alpha   90.00
_cell.angle_beta   90.00
_cell.angle_gamma   90.00
#
_symmetry.space_group_name_H-M   'P 1'
#
loop_
_entity.id
_entity.type
_entity.pdbx_description
1 polymer ?
#
loop_
_entity_poly.entity_id
_entity_poly.type
_entity_poly.pdbx_seq_one_letter_code
_entity_poly.pdbx_strand_id
1 'polypeptide(L)'
;MNEVIDCWDVDLDRDAEQRFVECHGHVNEIAVGTVLEYDGWQWAVVTELAADRDEPMFGFVLVDELGDAIIKRLEKAGGCRQHYEAVKHLRDGDHEYWTPVDYVVTDDIWTVRGPVHPGHRDDSPEADHA
;
A
#
# COMPACT_ATOMS: atom_id res chain seq x y z
N MET A 1 11.29 -19.90 -30.55
CA MET A 1 10.10 -19.67 -29.71
C MET A 1 10.62 -18.99 -28.47
N ASN A 2 10.34 -17.69 -28.34
CA ASN A 2 10.85 -16.87 -27.24
C ASN A 2 9.87 -17.02 -26.07
N GLU A 3 10.30 -17.67 -25.01
CA GLU A 3 9.58 -17.74 -23.75
C GLU A 3 9.73 -16.37 -23.08
N VAL A 4 8.65 -15.58 -23.12
CA VAL A 4 8.52 -14.39 -22.26
C VAL A 4 8.28 -14.93 -20.86
N ILE A 5 9.36 -15.07 -20.10
CA ILE A 5 9.27 -15.30 -18.66
C ILE A 5 8.73 -13.99 -18.08
N ASP A 6 7.43 -13.98 -17.81
CA ASP A 6 6.79 -12.94 -17.00
C ASP A 6 7.33 -13.16 -15.57
N CYS A 7 8.50 -12.58 -15.27
CA CYS A 7 9.20 -12.69 -13.98
C CYS A 7 8.47 -11.95 -12.83
N TRP A 8 7.14 -12.05 -12.79
CA TRP A 8 6.31 -11.70 -11.64
C TRP A 8 6.00 -12.96 -10.83
N ASP A 9 7.00 -13.83 -10.68
CA ASP A 9 6.91 -15.01 -9.83
C ASP A 9 6.71 -14.53 -8.39
N VAL A 10 5.64 -15.01 -7.78
CA VAL A 10 4.98 -14.48 -6.59
C VAL A 10 5.70 -14.94 -5.33
N ASP A 11 7.03 -14.81 -5.30
CA ASP A 11 7.78 -14.99 -4.08
C ASP A 11 7.59 -13.73 -3.23
N LEU A 12 6.56 -13.80 -2.39
CA LEU A 12 6.41 -12.99 -1.19
C LEU A 12 7.58 -13.33 -0.25
N ASP A 13 8.76 -12.86 -0.60
CA ASP A 13 9.92 -12.88 0.28
C ASP A 13 9.55 -12.04 1.50
N ARG A 14 9.08 -12.73 2.55
CA ARG A 14 8.61 -12.13 3.80
C ARG A 14 9.71 -11.29 4.44
N ASP A 15 10.97 -11.69 4.30
CA ASP A 15 12.10 -10.95 4.84
C ASP A 15 12.33 -9.66 4.04
N ALA A 16 12.18 -9.70 2.71
CA ALA A 16 12.25 -8.51 1.87
C ALA A 16 11.08 -7.55 2.13
N GLU A 17 9.88 -8.09 2.32
CA GLU A 17 8.68 -7.32 2.68
C GLU A 17 8.83 -6.66 4.06
N GLN A 18 9.28 -7.41 5.06
CA GLN A 18 9.50 -6.89 6.41
C GLN A 18 10.58 -5.80 6.41
N ARG A 19 11.74 -6.04 5.78
CA ARG A 19 12.79 -5.02 5.65
C ARG A 19 12.30 -3.77 4.95
N PHE A 20 11.48 -3.93 3.91
CA PHE A 20 10.91 -2.80 3.18
C PHE A 20 10.08 -1.91 4.10
N VAL A 21 9.20 -2.51 4.90
CA VAL A 21 8.34 -1.77 5.82
C VAL A 21 9.14 -1.18 7.00
N GLU A 22 10.13 -1.89 7.54
CA GLU A 22 11.02 -1.35 8.58
C GLU A 22 11.82 -0.13 8.08
N CYS A 23 12.24 -0.12 6.81
CA CYS A 23 12.95 1.02 6.23
C CYS A 23 12.05 2.24 5.96
N HIS A 24 10.78 2.03 5.61
CA HIS A 24 9.85 3.13 5.28
C HIS A 24 8.99 3.56 6.47
N GLY A 25 8.95 2.77 7.54
CA GLY A 25 8.09 2.99 8.68
C GLY A 25 6.62 2.60 8.42
N HIS A 26 5.83 2.71 9.48
CA HIS A 26 4.39 2.49 9.47
C HIS A 26 3.73 3.24 10.63
N VAL A 27 2.42 3.43 10.54
CA VAL A 27 1.58 3.91 11.64
C VAL A 27 0.40 2.97 11.77
N ASN A 28 0.20 2.40 12.96
CA ASN A 28 -0.75 1.31 13.19
C ASN A 28 -0.52 0.19 12.16
N GLU A 29 -1.56 -0.17 11.42
CA GLU A 29 -1.52 -1.23 10.43
C GLU A 29 -1.18 -0.72 9.00
N ILE A 30 -1.01 0.62 8.84
CA ILE A 30 -0.76 1.31 7.58
C ILE A 30 0.75 1.48 7.34
N ALA A 31 1.24 0.92 6.26
CA ALA A 31 2.62 1.05 5.79
C ALA A 31 2.65 1.62 4.36
N VAL A 32 3.84 2.01 3.89
CA VAL A 32 4.04 2.28 2.46
C VAL A 32 3.65 1.04 1.67
N GLY A 33 2.78 1.20 0.67
CA GLY A 33 2.18 0.15 -0.14
C GLY A 33 0.81 -0.34 0.33
N THR A 34 0.33 0.12 1.48
CA THR A 34 -1.04 -0.16 1.96
C THR A 34 -2.06 0.52 1.06
N VAL A 35 -3.11 -0.21 0.67
CA VAL A 35 -4.28 0.32 -0.02
C VAL A 35 -5.30 0.79 1.01
N LEU A 36 -5.71 2.03 0.86
CA LEU A 36 -6.75 2.68 1.62
C LEU A 36 -7.96 2.92 0.71
N GLU A 37 -9.15 2.86 1.29
CA GLU A 37 -10.39 3.29 0.68
C GLU A 37 -10.90 4.53 1.40
N TYR A 38 -11.25 5.55 0.64
CA TYR A 38 -11.84 6.79 1.09
C TYR A 38 -13.33 6.83 0.73
N ASP A 39 -14.17 7.11 1.73
CA ASP A 39 -15.61 7.37 1.58
C ASP A 39 -16.39 6.26 0.86
N GLY A 40 -15.91 5.02 0.88
CA GLY A 40 -16.62 3.88 0.30
C GLY A 40 -16.46 3.68 -1.20
N TRP A 41 -15.72 4.53 -1.91
CA TRP A 41 -15.66 4.47 -3.38
C TRP A 41 -14.29 4.77 -3.99
N GLN A 42 -13.44 5.55 -3.33
CA GLN A 42 -12.17 6.00 -3.90
C GLN A 42 -11.01 5.25 -3.27
N TRP A 43 -10.08 4.73 -4.07
CA TRP A 43 -8.98 3.91 -3.58
C TRP A 43 -7.64 4.64 -3.71
N ALA A 44 -6.73 4.41 -2.77
CA ALA A 44 -5.43 5.05 -2.73
C ALA A 44 -4.35 4.06 -2.27
N VAL A 45 -3.14 4.17 -2.82
CA VAL A 45 -1.96 3.40 -2.36
C VAL A 45 -1.01 4.34 -1.65
N VAL A 46 -0.68 4.05 -0.39
CA VAL A 46 0.30 4.82 0.39
C VAL A 46 1.68 4.70 -0.26
N THR A 47 2.31 5.82 -0.58
CA THR A 47 3.63 5.89 -1.20
C THR A 47 4.70 6.42 -0.27
N GLU A 48 4.33 7.20 0.74
CA GLU A 48 5.27 7.74 1.71
C GLU A 48 4.64 7.97 3.09
N LEU A 49 5.45 7.81 4.13
CA LEU A 49 5.16 8.29 5.47
C LEU A 49 6.24 9.33 5.85
N ALA A 50 5.87 10.61 5.81
CA ALA A 50 6.76 11.70 6.16
C ALA A 50 6.67 12.02 7.66
N ALA A 51 7.19 11.10 8.49
CA ALA A 51 7.11 11.19 9.95
C ALA A 51 7.99 12.31 10.57
N ASP A 52 9.03 12.75 9.87
CA ASP A 52 9.98 13.78 10.36
C ASP A 52 9.48 15.22 10.18
N ARG A 53 8.28 15.42 9.64
CA ARG A 53 7.67 16.75 9.49
C ARG A 53 7.07 17.22 10.82
N ASP A 54 6.93 18.54 10.98
CA ASP A 54 6.25 19.15 12.14
C ASP A 54 4.84 18.58 12.35
N GLU A 55 4.16 18.25 11.24
CA GLU A 55 2.93 17.45 11.21
C GLU A 55 3.20 16.21 10.34
N PRO A 56 3.10 14.99 10.90
CA PRO A 56 3.29 13.75 10.13
C PRO A 56 2.25 13.61 9.02
N MET A 57 2.69 13.29 7.81
CA MET A 57 1.83 13.18 6.63
C MET A 57 1.97 11.83 5.94
N PHE A 58 0.88 11.31 5.41
CA PHE A 58 0.88 10.25 4.40
C PHE A 58 0.90 10.86 3.00
N GLY A 59 1.81 10.37 2.16
CA GLY A 59 1.72 10.50 0.71
C GLY A 59 1.01 9.27 0.13
N PHE A 60 0.09 9.48 -0.80
CA PHE A 60 -0.57 8.38 -1.51
C PHE A 60 -0.90 8.73 -2.96
N VAL A 61 -1.03 7.69 -3.77
CA VAL A 61 -1.48 7.79 -5.16
C VAL A 61 -2.92 7.30 -5.26
N LEU A 62 -3.80 8.10 -5.86
CA LEU A 62 -5.18 7.71 -6.12
C LEU A 62 -5.25 6.68 -7.24
N VAL A 63 -5.87 5.53 -6.97
CA VAL A 63 -5.99 4.40 -7.91
C VAL A 63 -6.98 4.71 -9.02
N ASP A 64 -8.04 5.46 -8.73
CA ASP A 64 -9.09 5.82 -9.69
C ASP A 64 -8.59 6.66 -10.88
N GLU A 65 -7.46 7.33 -10.72
CA GLU A 65 -6.82 8.12 -11.78
C GLU A 65 -5.81 7.31 -12.62
N LEU A 66 -5.60 6.04 -12.27
CA LEU A 66 -4.59 5.20 -12.91
C LEU A 66 -5.15 4.45 -14.13
N GLY A 67 -4.28 4.22 -15.11
CA GLY A 67 -4.62 3.39 -16.26
C GLY A 67 -4.70 1.89 -15.92
N ASP A 68 -5.51 1.14 -16.68
CA ASP A 68 -5.75 -0.31 -16.53
C ASP A 68 -4.49 -1.16 -16.36
N ALA A 69 -3.38 -0.76 -16.97
CA ALA A 69 -2.11 -1.48 -16.88
C ALA A 69 -1.54 -1.48 -15.46
N ILE A 70 -1.73 -0.39 -14.70
CA ILE A 70 -1.26 -0.25 -13.33
C ILE A 70 -2.23 -0.96 -12.38
N ILE A 71 -3.54 -0.83 -12.62
CA ILE A 71 -4.58 -1.55 -11.86
C ILE A 71 -4.30 -3.06 -11.90
N LYS A 72 -4.04 -3.63 -13.07
CA LYS A 72 -3.70 -5.06 -13.21
C LYS A 72 -2.43 -5.47 -12.46
N ARG A 73 -1.49 -4.55 -12.24
CA ARG A 73 -0.29 -4.83 -11.42
C ARG A 73 -0.61 -4.80 -9.94
N LEU A 74 -1.45 -3.86 -9.51
CA LEU A 74 -1.95 -3.81 -8.14
C LEU A 74 -2.75 -5.07 -7.80
N GLU A 75 -3.66 -5.50 -8.68
CA GLU A 75 -4.45 -6.74 -8.48
C GLU A 75 -3.60 -8.02 -8.35
N LYS A 76 -2.38 -8.01 -8.92
CA LYS A 76 -1.44 -9.15 -8.85
C LYS A 76 -0.48 -9.07 -7.66
N ALA A 77 -0.39 -7.93 -6.99
CA ALA A 77 0.51 -7.73 -5.88
C ALA A 77 -0.09 -8.32 -4.58
N GLY A 78 0.74 -9.00 -3.80
CA GLY A 78 0.36 -9.60 -2.51
C GLY A 78 1.02 -8.94 -1.30
N GLY A 79 1.86 -7.93 -1.50
CA GLY A 79 2.62 -7.24 -0.45
C GLY A 79 2.66 -5.73 -0.62
N CYS A 80 2.91 -5.01 0.48
CA CYS A 80 3.05 -3.57 0.49
C CYS A 80 4.20 -3.15 -0.44
N ARG A 81 5.34 -3.86 -0.39
CA ARG A 81 6.46 -3.62 -1.31
C ARG A 81 6.03 -3.69 -2.77
N GLN A 82 5.24 -4.69 -3.15
CA GLN A 82 4.81 -4.87 -4.54
C GLN A 82 3.82 -3.79 -4.99
N HIS A 83 2.89 -3.39 -4.12
CA HIS A 83 2.03 -2.24 -4.40
C HIS A 83 2.81 -0.95 -4.57
N TYR A 84 3.75 -0.68 -3.65
CA TYR A 84 4.62 0.47 -3.78
C TYR A 84 5.38 0.45 -5.10
N GLU A 85 6.02 -0.68 -5.46
CA GLU A 85 6.75 -0.82 -6.72
C GLU A 85 5.86 -0.60 -7.95
N ALA A 86 4.57 -0.96 -7.88
CA ALA A 86 3.63 -0.73 -8.96
C ALA A 86 3.36 0.76 -9.19
N VAL A 87 3.37 1.59 -8.15
CA VAL A 87 3.00 3.03 -8.23
C VAL A 87 4.16 4.00 -8.01
N LYS A 88 5.35 3.56 -7.58
CA LYS A 88 6.47 4.44 -7.20
C LYS A 88 6.91 5.43 -8.30
N HIS A 89 6.66 5.08 -9.56
CA HIS A 89 7.01 5.90 -10.72
C HIS A 89 6.06 7.10 -10.92
N LEU A 90 4.97 7.15 -10.16
CA LEU A 90 3.97 8.22 -10.15
C LEU A 90 4.15 9.19 -8.98
N ARG A 91 5.12 8.91 -8.10
CA ARG A 91 5.51 9.80 -7.01
C ARG A 91 6.08 11.10 -7.55
N ASP A 92 5.95 12.16 -6.75
CA ASP A 92 6.32 13.54 -7.09
C ASP A 92 5.61 14.07 -8.35
N GLY A 93 4.52 13.43 -8.76
CA GLY A 93 3.73 13.75 -9.94
C GLY A 93 2.32 14.22 -9.60
N ASP A 94 1.51 14.43 -10.64
CA ASP A 94 0.14 14.97 -10.53
C ASP A 94 -0.83 14.05 -9.77
N HIS A 95 -0.46 12.79 -9.56
CA HIS A 95 -1.30 11.78 -8.91
C HIS A 95 -0.95 11.56 -7.43
N GLU A 96 0.07 12.24 -6.90
CA GLU A 96 0.46 12.12 -5.49
C GLU A 96 -0.22 13.18 -4.63
N TYR A 97 -0.91 12.71 -3.59
CA TYR A 97 -1.66 13.51 -2.65
C TYR A 97 -1.11 13.32 -1.24
N TRP A 98 -1.25 14.35 -0.42
CA TRP A 98 -0.70 14.39 0.93
C TRP A 98 -1.79 14.72 1.94
N THR A 99 -1.89 13.91 3.00
CA THR A 99 -2.88 14.09 4.06
C THR A 99 -2.25 13.86 5.43
N PRO A 100 -2.65 14.61 6.48
CA PRO A 100 -2.17 14.37 7.84
C PRO A 100 -2.44 12.94 8.31
N VAL A 101 -1.47 12.33 8.99
CA VAL A 101 -1.60 10.98 9.56
C VAL A 101 -2.81 10.88 10.48
N ASP A 102 -3.00 11.87 11.36
CA ASP A 102 -4.12 11.90 12.30
C ASP A 102 -5.48 11.90 11.58
N TYR A 103 -5.60 12.58 10.45
CA TYR A 103 -6.84 12.58 9.67
C TYR A 103 -7.16 11.20 9.08
N VAL A 104 -6.14 10.46 8.62
CA VAL A 104 -6.32 9.11 8.08
C VAL A 104 -6.62 8.08 9.18
N VAL A 105 -6.05 8.27 10.38
CA VAL A 105 -6.13 7.28 11.47
C VAL A 105 -7.36 7.49 12.37
N THR A 106 -7.83 8.73 12.55
CA THR A 106 -8.90 9.04 13.51
C THR A 106 -10.28 9.18 12.87
N ASP A 107 -10.34 9.50 11.58
CA ASP A 107 -11.58 9.68 10.84
C ASP A 107 -12.04 8.32 10.27
N ASP A 108 -13.31 7.96 10.49
CA ASP A 108 -13.91 6.73 10.01
C ASP A 108 -14.17 6.71 8.49
N ILE A 109 -13.87 7.81 7.80
CA ILE A 109 -13.94 7.92 6.34
C ILE A 109 -12.89 7.08 5.60
N TRP A 110 -11.75 6.77 6.24
CA TRP A 110 -10.69 5.96 5.66
C TRP A 110 -10.74 4.52 6.18
N THR A 111 -10.72 3.56 5.27
CA THR A 111 -10.71 2.13 5.58
C THR A 111 -9.50 1.44 4.96
N VAL A 112 -8.78 0.64 5.74
CA VAL A 112 -7.68 -0.19 5.23
C VAL A 112 -8.25 -1.38 4.45
N ARG A 113 -7.86 -1.53 3.17
CA ARG A 113 -8.28 -2.66 2.31
C ARG A 113 -7.20 -3.73 2.12
N GLY A 114 -6.00 -3.48 2.65
CA GLY A 114 -4.81 -4.33 2.53
C GLY A 114 -3.80 -3.72 1.56
N PRO A 115 -2.56 -4.21 1.43
CA PRO A 115 -1.86 -5.12 2.28
C PRO A 115 -1.35 -4.34 3.48
N VAL A 116 -1.61 -4.95 4.62
CA VAL A 116 -1.34 -4.43 5.96
C VAL A 116 0.11 -4.74 6.34
N HIS A 117 0.70 -3.96 7.24
CA HIS A 117 2.03 -4.21 7.81
C HIS A 117 2.25 -5.72 8.09
N PRO A 118 3.38 -6.33 7.66
CA PRO A 118 3.62 -7.77 7.82
C PRO A 118 3.45 -8.28 9.26
N GLY A 119 3.94 -7.53 10.24
CA GLY A 119 3.76 -7.84 11.67
C GLY A 119 2.32 -7.76 12.19
N HIS A 120 1.38 -7.15 11.45
CA HIS A 120 -0.05 -7.13 11.77
C HIS A 120 -0.83 -8.24 11.05
N ARG A 121 -0.23 -8.91 10.05
CA ARG A 121 -0.87 -10.04 9.34
C ARG A 121 -0.96 -11.30 10.20
N ASP A 122 -0.07 -11.45 11.18
CA ASP A 122 -0.08 -12.57 12.12
C ASP A 122 -1.19 -12.44 13.19
N ASP A 123 -1.93 -11.32 13.23
CA ASP A 123 -3.06 -11.07 14.16
C ASP A 123 -4.44 -11.29 13.55
N SER A 124 -4.56 -11.87 12.35
CA SER A 124 -5.85 -12.37 11.88
C SER A 124 -6.12 -13.75 12.50
N PRO A 125 -7.09 -13.91 13.41
CA PRO A 125 -7.55 -15.23 13.80
C PRO A 125 -8.01 -15.95 12.53
N GLU A 126 -7.57 -17.20 12.40
CA GLU A 126 -8.11 -18.15 11.43
C GLU A 126 -9.62 -17.98 11.35
N ALA A 127 -10.13 -17.95 10.10
CA ALA A 127 -11.53 -18.11 9.83
C ALA A 127 -12.04 -19.35 10.58
N ASP A 128 -12.75 -19.12 11.68
CA ASP A 128 -13.59 -20.14 12.30
C ASP A 128 -14.78 -20.35 11.34
N HIS A 129 -14.56 -21.26 10.41
CA HIS A 129 -15.64 -21.94 9.72
C HIS A 129 -16.46 -22.71 10.75
N ALA A 130 -17.68 -22.23 11.03
CA ALA A 130 -18.75 -23.05 11.60
C ALA A 130 -20.10 -22.68 10.97
#